data_AF-A0A0P1AM45-F1
#
_entry.id   AF-A0A0P1AM45-F1
#
_cell.length_a   1.000
_cell.length_b   1.000
_cell.length_c   1.000
_cell.angle_alpha   90.00
_cell.angle_beta   90.00
_cell.angle_gamma   90.00
#
_symmetry.space_group_name_H-M   'P 1'
#
loop_
_entity.id
_entity.type
_entity.pdbx_description
1 polymer ?
#
loop_
_entity_poly.entity_id
_entity_poly.type
_entity_poly.pdbx_seq_one_letter_code
_entity_poly.pdbx_strand_id
1 'polypeptide(L)'
;MIETYESRSKSVNLQSLKSGHKVDRERLRGKACRMRMNEKLRLQMCARLQQKLHKTPRMAEEMVSEVLRIIKRQKLVASELTDAALSEIVDNLTLQRQTKNSLDARSTKRSLHHSQEQVDPPRPIKLRPIGELKSGRKSSTGKKCTDNNNFSSGNCGGSQGQTNAEDERYVTETQHQQKSVGFSLPVRVSPKKCREHGIWEEIVKFNSFEEQREAQLNKERKLRERLEFTAKLDDQVFRKHQSSKQERELSAEFHRQTLEKIRQADDEECKREHKRFERERQQIEIQTQQRIAKKAQQDRERAIKKAQEEHAAELLEKQRSYDVANEKARKETEKKRVAQVCQENEIQLQQKRLQQARERELEVKLAEEYISMEKKKDEARRKQIDAMAENVKKKMKIFDDTLKASTDAKAREEDARLQRYQQEYANKQLEDERKRRADADVRSRAQAEYLRVQMQEKKEREKAMKHDLNKQADLWKQERAEAEDRDNLVKKQRILKNRAQQSILRDQIHERELRFLKADQSQLEVQLNAQLLEKIHKEAGVAQGRAKDVVLMTKNRSRELQEQHR
;
A
#
# COMPACT_ATOMS: atom_id res chain seq x y z
N MET A 1 57.93 71.79 19.79
CA MET A 1 56.54 71.88 19.28
C MET A 1 56.23 70.51 18.69
N ILE A 2 55.36 69.71 19.30
CA ILE A 2 53.87 69.82 19.27
C ILE A 2 53.38 69.51 17.85
N GLU A 3 52.54 68.52 17.58
CA GLU A 3 52.04 67.35 18.35
C GLU A 3 51.34 66.42 17.32
N THR A 4 51.64 65.12 17.28
CA THR A 4 50.89 64.17 16.44
C THR A 4 49.91 63.38 17.31
N TYR A 5 48.65 63.83 17.34
CA TYR A 5 47.61 63.18 18.14
C TYR A 5 47.24 61.80 17.60
N GLU A 6 47.58 60.75 18.34
CA GLU A 6 46.89 59.46 18.23
C GLU A 6 45.46 59.58 18.77
N SER A 7 44.50 58.93 18.12
CA SER A 7 43.25 58.54 18.77
C SER A 7 42.65 57.29 18.15
N ARG A 8 42.53 56.26 19.00
CA ARG A 8 42.04 54.91 18.67
C ARG A 8 40.66 54.94 18.00
N SER A 9 40.45 54.05 17.05
CA SER A 9 39.15 53.42 16.82
C SER A 9 39.33 51.93 16.53
N LYS A 10 38.67 51.08 17.32
CA LYS A 10 38.83 49.61 17.28
C LYS A 10 37.92 49.00 16.22
N SER A 11 38.45 48.65 15.05
CA SER A 11 37.75 47.81 14.06
C SER A 11 38.13 46.34 14.24
N VAL A 12 37.35 45.59 15.03
CA VAL A 12 37.50 44.13 15.14
C VAL A 12 37.05 43.48 13.82
N ASN A 13 38.01 43.17 12.95
CA ASN A 13 37.71 42.63 11.63
C ASN A 13 37.35 41.13 11.71
N LEU A 14 36.07 40.82 11.52
CA LEU A 14 35.45 39.51 11.75
C LEU A 14 35.75 38.45 10.66
N GLN A 15 37.02 38.27 10.32
CA GLN A 15 37.50 37.34 9.28
C GLN A 15 38.06 36.01 9.83
N SER A 16 37.49 35.45 10.91
CA SER A 16 37.94 34.14 11.45
C SER A 16 36.84 33.17 11.93
N LEU A 17 35.55 33.43 11.66
CA LEU A 17 34.43 32.56 12.13
C LEU A 17 33.40 32.18 11.05
N LYS A 18 33.85 31.92 9.81
CA LYS A 18 33.03 31.26 8.77
C LYS A 18 33.75 30.12 8.03
N SER A 19 34.59 29.36 8.73
CA SER A 19 35.11 28.05 8.27
C SER A 19 34.07 26.93 8.36
N GLY A 20 32.86 27.18 7.85
CA GLY A 20 31.87 26.14 7.61
C GLY A 20 32.20 25.41 6.32
N HIS A 21 32.34 24.08 6.36
CA HIS A 21 32.67 23.27 5.19
C HIS A 21 31.66 23.45 4.05
N LYS A 22 31.96 24.36 3.11
CA LYS A 22 31.29 24.43 1.81
C LYS A 22 31.67 23.17 1.02
N VAL A 23 30.85 22.13 1.12
CA VAL A 23 31.01 20.92 0.32
C VAL A 23 30.93 21.32 -1.16
N ASP A 24 32.03 21.19 -1.88
CA ASP A 24 32.13 21.66 -3.26
C ASP A 24 30.96 21.18 -4.12
N ARG A 25 30.15 22.12 -4.60
CA ARG A 25 28.93 21.83 -5.35
C ARG A 25 29.26 21.14 -6.68
N GLU A 26 30.45 21.42 -7.21
CA GLU A 26 31.04 20.75 -8.37
C GLU A 26 31.56 19.34 -8.04
N ARG A 27 32.24 19.15 -6.89
CA ARG A 27 32.67 17.83 -6.40
C ARG A 27 31.47 16.91 -6.11
N LEU A 28 30.35 17.47 -5.64
CA LEU A 28 29.05 16.81 -5.52
C LEU A 28 28.43 16.46 -6.88
N ARG A 29 28.38 17.39 -7.85
CA ARG A 29 27.94 17.11 -9.23
C ARG A 29 28.77 15.98 -9.86
N GLY A 30 30.10 16.05 -9.78
CA GLY A 30 30.99 15.00 -10.26
C GLY A 30 30.80 13.67 -9.52
N LYS A 31 30.45 13.67 -8.23
CA LYS A 31 30.07 12.44 -7.50
C LYS A 31 28.74 11.88 -8.05
N ALA A 32 27.72 12.71 -8.25
CA ALA A 32 26.43 12.29 -8.82
C ALA A 32 26.54 11.76 -10.25
N CYS A 33 27.31 12.41 -11.13
CA CYS A 33 27.57 11.91 -12.48
C CYS A 33 28.29 10.56 -12.47
N ARG A 34 29.31 10.38 -11.62
CA ARG A 34 29.98 9.07 -11.44
C ARG A 34 29.04 8.00 -10.88
N MET A 35 28.14 8.34 -9.96
CA MET A 35 27.11 7.40 -9.48
C MET A 35 26.19 6.94 -10.63
N ARG A 36 25.65 7.88 -11.43
CA ARG A 36 24.80 7.54 -12.59
C ARG A 36 25.54 6.72 -13.66
N MET A 37 26.82 6.99 -13.90
CA MET A 37 27.64 6.19 -14.82
C MET A 37 27.88 4.77 -14.28
N ASN A 38 28.22 4.63 -12.99
CA ASN A 38 28.38 3.32 -12.34
C ASN A 38 27.07 2.51 -12.35
N GLU A 39 25.93 3.18 -12.16
CA GLU A 39 24.61 2.56 -12.17
C GLU A 39 24.18 2.12 -13.58
N LYS A 40 24.40 2.96 -14.61
CA LYS A 40 24.22 2.56 -16.02
C LYS A 40 25.07 1.34 -16.37
N LEU A 41 26.34 1.32 -15.94
CA LEU A 41 27.24 0.18 -16.13
C LEU A 41 26.75 -1.07 -15.36
N ARG A 42 26.21 -0.91 -14.14
CA ARG A 42 25.60 -1.99 -13.35
C ARG A 42 24.44 -2.63 -14.12
N LEU A 43 23.52 -1.82 -14.64
CA LEU A 43 22.36 -2.29 -15.40
C LEU A 43 22.75 -2.94 -16.74
N GLN A 44 23.73 -2.37 -17.46
CA GLN A 44 24.25 -2.95 -18.70
C GLN A 44 24.93 -4.31 -18.46
N MET A 45 25.62 -4.48 -17.33
CA MET A 45 26.21 -5.77 -16.95
C MET A 45 25.13 -6.77 -16.48
N CYS A 46 24.07 -6.34 -15.78
CA CYS A 46 22.91 -7.19 -15.48
C CYS A 46 22.31 -7.74 -16.77
N ALA A 47 22.13 -6.90 -17.79
CA ALA A 47 21.57 -7.29 -19.09
C ALA A 47 22.45 -8.31 -19.81
N ARG A 48 23.78 -8.12 -19.89
CA ARG A 48 24.70 -9.13 -20.48
C ARG A 48 24.62 -10.48 -19.76
N LEU A 49 24.59 -10.49 -18.42
CA LEU A 49 24.51 -11.74 -17.64
C LEU A 49 23.20 -12.52 -17.88
N GLN A 50 22.08 -11.81 -18.08
CA GLN A 50 20.79 -12.42 -18.38
C GLN A 50 20.70 -12.90 -19.84
N GLN A 51 21.16 -12.08 -20.80
CA GLN A 51 21.00 -12.34 -22.24
C GLN A 51 22.05 -13.27 -22.84
N LYS A 52 23.32 -13.19 -22.39
CA LYS A 52 24.45 -13.93 -22.95
C LYS A 52 24.85 -15.17 -22.16
N LEU A 53 24.59 -15.16 -20.85
CA LEU A 53 25.00 -16.22 -19.92
C LEU A 53 23.82 -16.89 -19.19
N HIS A 54 22.59 -16.56 -19.60
CA HIS A 54 21.33 -17.13 -19.13
C HIS A 54 21.16 -17.21 -17.60
N LYS A 55 21.84 -16.34 -16.85
CA LYS A 55 21.78 -16.30 -15.39
C LYS A 55 20.47 -15.61 -14.98
N THR A 56 19.72 -16.21 -14.04
CA THR A 56 18.40 -15.67 -13.63
C THR A 56 18.51 -14.23 -13.10
N PRO A 57 17.47 -13.38 -13.23
CA PRO A 57 17.59 -11.95 -12.94
C PRO A 57 18.18 -11.63 -11.56
N ARG A 58 17.71 -12.33 -10.51
CA ARG A 58 18.26 -12.23 -9.15
C ARG A 58 19.73 -12.64 -9.05
N MET A 59 20.13 -13.73 -9.73
CA MET A 59 21.53 -14.17 -9.75
C MET A 59 22.41 -13.13 -10.46
N ALA A 60 21.92 -12.55 -11.56
CA ALA A 60 22.63 -11.49 -12.28
C ALA A 60 22.86 -10.26 -11.38
N GLU A 61 21.82 -9.73 -10.72
CA GLU A 61 21.95 -8.58 -9.81
C GLU A 61 22.94 -8.82 -8.66
N GLU A 62 22.91 -10.01 -8.06
CA GLU A 62 23.85 -10.42 -7.01
C GLU A 62 25.30 -10.53 -7.53
N MET A 63 25.50 -11.01 -8.77
CA MET A 63 26.83 -11.22 -9.33
C MET A 63 27.47 -9.96 -9.93
N VAL A 64 26.70 -8.99 -10.48
CA VAL A 64 27.28 -7.78 -11.09
C VAL A 64 28.22 -7.03 -10.14
N SER A 65 27.84 -6.91 -8.87
CA SER A 65 28.63 -6.20 -7.84
C SER A 65 29.94 -6.91 -7.48
N GLU A 66 30.11 -8.16 -7.92
CA GLU A 66 31.32 -8.98 -7.78
C GLU A 66 32.12 -8.97 -9.10
N VAL A 67 31.44 -9.19 -10.24
CA VAL A 67 32.01 -9.11 -11.61
C VAL A 67 32.68 -7.75 -11.85
N LEU A 68 32.00 -6.62 -11.58
CA LEU A 68 32.58 -5.28 -11.72
C LEU A 68 33.75 -5.02 -10.75
N ARG A 69 33.84 -5.77 -9.64
CA ARG A 69 34.95 -5.69 -8.69
C ARG A 69 36.17 -6.46 -9.19
N ILE A 70 35.96 -7.61 -9.82
CA ILE A 70 37.01 -8.40 -10.47
C ILE A 70 37.57 -7.65 -11.68
N ILE A 71 36.72 -7.15 -12.58
CA ILE A 71 37.11 -6.30 -13.73
C ILE A 71 37.98 -5.12 -13.27
N LYS A 72 37.54 -4.41 -12.21
CA LYS A 72 38.29 -3.28 -11.64
C LYS A 72 39.62 -3.70 -10.99
N ARG A 73 39.74 -4.90 -10.42
CA ARG A 73 41.00 -5.45 -9.89
C ARG A 73 41.97 -5.86 -11.01
N GLN A 74 41.46 -6.44 -12.08
CA GLN A 74 42.21 -6.84 -13.27
C GLN A 74 42.56 -5.65 -14.20
N LYS A 75 42.14 -4.42 -13.84
CA LYS A 75 42.30 -3.18 -14.64
C LYS A 75 41.66 -3.24 -16.04
N LEU A 76 40.74 -4.16 -16.29
CA LEU A 76 40.09 -4.31 -17.59
C LEU A 76 39.05 -3.21 -17.83
N VAL A 77 38.98 -2.68 -19.06
CA VAL A 77 37.95 -1.72 -19.46
C VAL A 77 36.64 -2.47 -19.67
N ALA A 78 35.59 -2.13 -18.93
CA ALA A 78 34.33 -2.86 -18.95
C ALA A 78 33.59 -2.84 -20.31
N SER A 79 33.97 -1.92 -21.21
CA SER A 79 33.50 -1.82 -22.60
C SER A 79 34.15 -2.84 -23.53
N GLU A 80 35.37 -3.29 -23.23
CA GLU A 80 36.22 -4.14 -24.09
C GLU A 80 36.16 -5.62 -23.69
N LEU A 81 35.50 -5.93 -22.57
CA LEU A 81 35.36 -7.28 -22.05
C LEU A 81 34.56 -8.17 -23.00
N THR A 82 35.20 -9.19 -23.58
CA THR A 82 34.55 -10.18 -24.47
C THR A 82 33.54 -11.05 -23.71
N ASP A 83 32.53 -11.60 -24.41
CA ASP A 83 31.53 -12.48 -23.78
C ASP A 83 32.17 -13.75 -23.18
N ALA A 84 33.28 -14.25 -23.76
CA ALA A 84 34.03 -15.39 -23.25
C ALA A 84 34.71 -15.10 -21.89
N ALA A 85 35.46 -13.99 -21.80
CA ALA A 85 36.10 -13.58 -20.54
C ALA A 85 35.05 -13.24 -19.44
N LEU A 86 33.87 -12.74 -19.84
CA LEU A 86 32.76 -12.55 -18.93
C LEU A 86 32.20 -13.88 -18.41
N SER A 87 32.09 -14.93 -19.24
CA SER A 87 31.69 -16.27 -18.77
C SER A 87 32.69 -16.81 -17.75
N GLU A 88 33.99 -16.79 -18.07
CA GLU A 88 35.03 -17.33 -17.21
C GLU A 88 35.01 -16.71 -15.80
N ILE A 89 34.87 -15.38 -15.70
CA ILE A 89 34.74 -14.67 -14.41
C ILE A 89 33.48 -15.11 -13.65
N VAL A 90 32.36 -15.28 -14.36
CA VAL A 90 31.05 -15.61 -13.77
C VAL A 90 30.97 -17.07 -13.33
N ASP A 91 31.57 -17.98 -14.08
CA ASP A 91 31.55 -19.41 -13.80
C ASP A 91 32.56 -19.76 -12.68
N ASN A 92 33.71 -19.07 -12.62
CA ASN A 92 34.59 -19.08 -11.44
C ASN A 92 33.86 -18.57 -10.18
N LEU A 93 33.09 -17.47 -10.27
CA LEU A 93 32.28 -16.97 -9.15
C LEU A 93 31.16 -17.93 -8.75
N THR A 94 30.56 -18.63 -9.72
CA THR A 94 29.54 -19.64 -9.49
C THR A 94 30.14 -20.83 -8.74
N LEU A 95 31.32 -21.31 -9.17
CA LEU A 95 32.09 -22.36 -8.51
C LEU A 95 32.49 -21.96 -7.08
N GLN A 96 32.97 -20.73 -6.88
CA GLN A 96 33.37 -20.22 -5.56
C GLN A 96 32.18 -20.08 -4.59
N ARG A 97 30.99 -19.72 -5.08
CA ARG A 97 29.75 -19.77 -4.29
C ARG A 97 29.36 -21.21 -3.92
N GLN A 98 29.50 -22.17 -4.85
CA GLN A 98 29.18 -23.58 -4.59
C GLN A 98 30.14 -24.22 -3.58
N THR A 99 31.45 -23.95 -3.67
CA THR A 99 32.43 -24.46 -2.69
C THR A 99 32.25 -23.81 -1.32
N LYS A 100 31.94 -22.51 -1.24
CA LYS A 100 31.61 -21.89 0.05
C LYS A 100 30.35 -22.51 0.68
N ASN A 101 29.28 -22.68 -0.08
CA ASN A 101 28.04 -23.28 0.41
C ASN A 101 28.23 -24.72 0.91
N SER A 102 29.13 -25.50 0.30
CA SER A 102 29.42 -26.87 0.76
C SER A 102 30.36 -26.92 1.98
N LEU A 103 31.20 -25.91 2.19
CA LEU A 103 31.98 -25.71 3.41
C LEU A 103 31.10 -25.28 4.59
N ASP A 104 30.20 -24.30 4.39
CA ASP A 104 29.27 -23.85 5.43
C ASP A 104 28.32 -25.00 5.86
N ALA A 105 27.87 -25.84 4.91
CA ALA A 105 27.10 -27.06 5.18
C ALA A 105 27.88 -28.19 5.89
N ARG A 106 29.23 -28.14 5.90
CA ARG A 106 30.09 -29.03 6.70
C ARG A 106 30.33 -28.44 8.10
N SER A 107 30.52 -27.13 8.21
CA SER A 107 30.70 -26.41 9.48
C SER A 107 29.51 -26.65 10.44
N THR A 108 28.28 -26.50 9.94
CA THR A 108 27.04 -26.68 10.73
C THR A 108 26.83 -28.11 11.27
N LYS A 109 27.64 -29.10 10.89
CA LYS A 109 27.58 -30.47 11.41
C LYS A 109 28.58 -30.79 12.53
N ARG A 110 29.50 -29.88 12.88
CA ARG A 110 30.50 -30.09 13.95
C ARG A 110 30.21 -29.35 15.26
N SER A 111 29.20 -28.49 15.30
CA SER A 111 28.96 -27.56 16.43
C SER A 111 27.91 -28.04 17.45
N LEU A 112 27.68 -29.35 17.58
CA LEU A 112 26.54 -29.90 18.35
C LEU A 112 26.93 -30.85 19.50
N HIS A 113 28.22 -30.95 19.83
CA HIS A 113 28.72 -31.55 21.06
C HIS A 113 29.93 -30.76 21.57
N HIS A 114 29.76 -29.99 22.66
CA HIS A 114 30.57 -30.10 23.88
C HIS A 114 30.11 -29.11 24.98
N SER A 115 29.76 -29.65 26.15
CA SER A 115 29.84 -29.03 27.49
C SER A 115 28.94 -27.84 27.90
N GLN A 116 28.88 -27.66 29.22
CA GLN A 116 27.84 -27.00 30.02
C GLN A 116 28.47 -26.62 31.37
N GLU A 117 28.37 -25.36 31.83
CA GLU A 117 28.33 -25.03 33.28
C GLU A 117 27.96 -23.55 33.60
N GLN A 118 26.93 -23.41 34.44
CA GLN A 118 26.67 -22.47 35.56
C GLN A 118 26.92 -20.93 35.57
N VAL A 119 26.04 -20.26 36.37
CA VAL A 119 26.09 -18.93 37.03
C VAL A 119 25.80 -17.63 36.22
N ASP A 120 24.50 -17.34 36.05
CA ASP A 120 23.78 -16.13 36.54
C ASP A 120 24.00 -14.67 35.98
N PRO A 121 23.07 -13.71 36.25
CA PRO A 121 22.61 -12.68 35.26
C PRO A 121 23.00 -11.20 35.61
N PRO A 122 22.52 -10.11 34.94
CA PRO A 122 21.52 -10.02 33.86
C PRO A 122 21.78 -9.10 32.63
N ARG A 123 21.02 -9.42 31.55
CA ARG A 123 20.45 -8.59 30.44
C ARG A 123 20.94 -7.12 30.27
N PRO A 124 21.27 -6.68 29.03
CA PRO A 124 20.17 -6.32 28.10
C PRO A 124 20.32 -6.68 26.60
N ILE A 125 19.22 -7.17 26.05
CA ILE A 125 18.66 -6.97 24.69
C ILE A 125 19.64 -6.77 23.51
N LYS A 126 19.78 -7.80 22.66
CA LYS A 126 19.83 -7.65 21.19
C LYS A 126 19.41 -8.93 20.46
N LEU A 127 18.91 -8.75 19.23
CA LEU A 127 18.25 -9.76 18.40
C LEU A 127 19.21 -10.85 17.87
N ARG A 128 18.70 -12.07 17.68
CA ARG A 128 19.24 -13.05 16.70
C ARG A 128 18.10 -13.66 15.87
N PRO A 129 18.38 -14.08 14.61
CA PRO A 129 17.40 -14.71 13.72
C PRO A 129 17.26 -16.22 13.97
N ILE A 130 16.14 -16.79 13.52
CA ILE A 130 15.88 -18.23 13.47
C ILE A 130 16.56 -18.84 12.24
N GLY A 131 17.11 -20.04 12.38
CA GLY A 131 17.54 -20.90 11.28
C GLY A 131 17.22 -22.37 11.61
N GLU A 132 16.81 -23.15 10.61
CA GLU A 132 16.41 -24.56 10.77
C GLU A 132 17.42 -25.51 10.10
N LEU A 133 17.58 -26.70 10.69
CA LEU A 133 18.49 -27.76 10.24
C LEU A 133 17.72 -28.88 9.50
N LYS A 134 18.45 -29.81 8.87
CA LYS A 134 17.91 -30.89 8.03
C LYS A 134 18.14 -32.30 8.60
N SER A 135 17.16 -33.17 8.34
CA SER A 135 17.24 -34.66 8.22
C SER A 135 17.26 -35.49 9.51
N GLY A 136 16.56 -36.64 9.61
CA GLY A 136 15.56 -37.23 8.68
C GLY A 136 15.49 -38.78 8.64
N ARG A 137 14.58 -39.32 7.80
CA ARG A 137 14.30 -40.76 7.48
C ARG A 137 13.70 -41.62 8.61
N LYS A 138 12.93 -42.69 8.34
CA LYS A 138 12.73 -43.53 7.13
C LYS A 138 11.23 -43.80 6.77
N SER A 139 10.99 -44.26 5.52
CA SER A 139 9.87 -45.13 5.02
C SER A 139 8.40 -44.65 5.16
N SER A 140 7.47 -44.83 4.20
CA SER A 140 7.48 -45.29 2.77
C SER A 140 6.07 -45.02 2.17
N THR A 141 5.75 -45.10 0.87
CA THR A 141 6.49 -45.53 -0.35
C THR A 141 6.50 -44.36 -1.39
N GLY A 142 6.23 -44.37 -2.72
CA GLY A 142 5.94 -45.36 -3.79
C GLY A 142 4.46 -45.41 -4.26
N LYS A 143 4.12 -45.53 -5.55
CA LYS A 143 4.89 -45.38 -6.82
C LYS A 143 3.92 -45.22 -8.02
N LYS A 144 4.30 -44.56 -9.13
CA LYS A 144 3.60 -44.58 -10.44
C LYS A 144 4.60 -44.41 -11.60
N CYS A 145 4.24 -44.91 -12.79
CA CYS A 145 5.05 -44.98 -14.03
C CYS A 145 6.29 -45.91 -13.96
N THR A 146 6.71 -46.61 -15.04
CA THR A 146 6.26 -46.65 -16.45
C THR A 146 6.45 -48.05 -17.10
N ASP A 147 5.59 -48.36 -18.08
CA ASP A 147 5.79 -49.02 -19.39
C ASP A 147 6.21 -50.50 -19.63
N ASN A 148 5.48 -51.08 -20.63
CA ASN A 148 5.85 -52.00 -21.72
C ASN A 148 5.93 -53.56 -21.57
N ASN A 149 4.95 -54.20 -22.26
CA ASN A 149 5.05 -55.34 -23.21
C ASN A 149 5.67 -56.70 -22.80
N ASN A 150 4.86 -57.77 -22.81
CA ASN A 150 4.61 -58.68 -23.96
C ASN A 150 4.41 -60.19 -23.61
N PHE A 151 3.55 -60.85 -24.40
CA PHE A 151 3.42 -62.30 -24.66
C PHE A 151 3.17 -63.34 -23.54
N SER A 152 1.89 -63.72 -23.44
CA SER A 152 1.36 -65.05 -23.85
C SER A 152 1.38 -66.28 -22.91
N SER A 153 0.19 -66.90 -22.80
CA SER A 153 -0.09 -68.31 -22.43
C SER A 153 0.23 -68.77 -21.00
N GLY A 154 -0.42 -69.85 -20.54
CA GLY A 154 -0.19 -70.44 -19.22
C GLY A 154 -1.46 -70.76 -18.43
N ASN A 155 -2.05 -71.92 -18.71
CA ASN A 155 -3.24 -72.49 -18.07
C ASN A 155 -3.03 -72.90 -16.57
N CYS A 156 -4.13 -73.24 -15.87
CA CYS A 156 -4.29 -74.02 -14.62
C CYS A 156 -4.11 -73.36 -13.22
N GLY A 157 -4.87 -73.87 -12.24
CA GLY A 157 -4.96 -73.42 -10.83
C GLY A 157 -5.91 -72.22 -10.61
N GLY A 158 -6.84 -72.16 -9.65
CA GLY A 158 -7.13 -73.03 -8.49
C GLY A 158 -6.52 -72.48 -7.19
N SER A 159 -7.23 -72.29 -6.06
CA SER A 159 -8.64 -72.53 -5.74
C SER A 159 -9.09 -71.74 -4.50
N GLN A 160 -10.37 -71.34 -4.44
CA GLN A 160 -11.20 -71.15 -3.23
C GLN A 160 -12.62 -70.72 -3.71
N GLY A 161 -13.74 -71.15 -3.15
CA GLY A 161 -13.95 -72.13 -2.07
C GLY A 161 -15.27 -71.87 -1.34
N GLN A 162 -16.08 -72.92 -1.22
CA GLN A 162 -17.33 -73.10 -0.44
C GLN A 162 -18.65 -72.72 -1.13
N THR A 163 -19.75 -73.49 -0.98
CA THR A 163 -19.97 -74.83 -0.40
C THR A 163 -21.22 -75.43 -1.05
N ASN A 164 -21.26 -76.73 -1.30
CA ASN A 164 -22.50 -77.49 -1.47
C ASN A 164 -22.34 -78.84 -0.77
N ALA A 165 -23.39 -79.31 -0.11
CA ALA A 165 -23.31 -80.45 0.81
C ALA A 165 -23.30 -81.79 0.08
N GLU A 166 -22.35 -82.64 0.45
CA GLU A 166 -22.38 -84.07 0.15
C GLU A 166 -23.20 -84.76 1.25
N ASP A 167 -24.45 -85.10 0.96
CA ASP A 167 -25.22 -86.04 1.81
C ASP A 167 -24.62 -87.43 1.65
N GLU A 168 -23.76 -87.83 2.60
CA GLU A 168 -23.19 -89.17 2.71
C GLU A 168 -24.29 -90.21 2.92
N ARG A 169 -24.83 -90.72 1.80
CA ARG A 169 -25.65 -91.93 1.81
C ARG A 169 -24.76 -93.10 2.22
N TYR A 170 -24.88 -93.50 3.48
CA TYR A 170 -24.42 -94.79 4.00
C TYR A 170 -25.04 -95.93 3.19
N VAL A 171 -24.38 -96.32 2.10
CA VAL A 171 -24.67 -97.54 1.36
C VAL A 171 -24.01 -98.68 2.13
N THR A 172 -24.81 -99.43 2.86
CA THR A 172 -24.33 -100.59 3.61
C THR A 172 -23.70 -101.61 2.65
N GLU A 173 -22.46 -102.00 2.97
CA GLU A 173 -21.55 -102.81 2.12
C GLU A 173 -22.19 -104.13 1.62
N THR A 174 -23.16 -104.65 2.37
CA THR A 174 -23.98 -105.82 2.05
C THR A 174 -24.67 -105.81 0.68
N GLN A 175 -24.91 -104.65 0.05
CA GLN A 175 -25.51 -104.61 -1.30
C GLN A 175 -24.52 -104.75 -2.46
N HIS A 176 -23.21 -104.66 -2.25
CA HIS A 176 -22.23 -104.78 -3.34
C HIS A 176 -21.71 -106.22 -3.55
N GLN A 177 -21.78 -107.08 -2.53
CA GLN A 177 -21.20 -108.43 -2.56
C GLN A 177 -22.13 -109.54 -3.11
N GLN A 178 -23.33 -109.22 -3.62
CA GLN A 178 -24.33 -110.22 -4.07
C GLN A 178 -24.64 -110.19 -5.59
N LYS A 179 -23.73 -109.71 -6.45
CA LYS A 179 -23.96 -109.62 -7.90
C LYS A 179 -22.85 -110.20 -8.80
N SER A 180 -22.19 -111.29 -8.36
CA SER A 180 -21.28 -112.07 -9.23
C SER A 180 -21.25 -113.59 -8.96
N VAL A 181 -22.29 -114.17 -8.33
CA VAL A 181 -22.48 -115.63 -8.28
C VAL A 181 -23.34 -116.10 -9.46
N GLY A 182 -22.67 -116.48 -10.56
CA GLY A 182 -23.28 -117.09 -11.74
C GLY A 182 -23.73 -118.53 -11.49
N PHE A 183 -24.74 -118.74 -10.64
CA PHE A 183 -25.31 -120.05 -10.35
C PHE A 183 -26.79 -120.13 -10.78
N SER A 184 -27.00 -120.22 -12.09
CA SER A 184 -28.33 -120.38 -12.70
C SER A 184 -28.88 -121.79 -12.45
N LEU A 185 -29.51 -122.00 -11.29
CA LEU A 185 -30.32 -123.18 -11.04
C LEU A 185 -31.42 -123.31 -12.11
N PRO A 186 -31.55 -124.47 -12.78
CA PRO A 186 -32.50 -124.63 -13.87
C PRO A 186 -33.94 -124.54 -13.38
N VAL A 187 -34.81 -123.91 -14.18
CA VAL A 187 -36.25 -123.88 -13.94
C VAL A 187 -36.77 -125.32 -13.88
N ARG A 188 -37.23 -125.75 -12.70
CA ARG A 188 -37.93 -127.04 -12.56
C ARG A 188 -39.29 -126.94 -13.25
N VAL A 189 -39.34 -127.37 -14.51
CA VAL A 189 -40.59 -127.64 -15.24
C VAL A 189 -41.34 -128.78 -14.57
N SER A 190 -42.20 -128.42 -13.62
CA SER A 190 -43.31 -129.29 -13.18
C SER A 190 -44.49 -129.15 -14.15
N PRO A 191 -45.30 -130.20 -14.37
CA PRO A 191 -46.25 -130.21 -15.48
C PRO A 191 -47.33 -129.14 -15.37
N LYS A 192 -47.74 -128.59 -16.53
CA LYS A 192 -48.96 -127.77 -16.65
C LYS A 192 -50.18 -128.60 -16.23
N LYS A 193 -50.62 -128.47 -14.99
CA LYS A 193 -52.02 -128.74 -14.61
C LYS A 193 -52.74 -127.41 -14.56
N CYS A 194 -53.78 -127.25 -15.37
CA CYS A 194 -54.65 -126.09 -15.30
C CYS A 194 -55.39 -126.13 -13.97
N ARG A 195 -54.97 -125.29 -13.02
CA ARG A 195 -55.69 -125.02 -11.78
C ARG A 195 -55.70 -123.53 -11.46
N GLU A 196 -56.07 -122.76 -12.47
CA GLU A 196 -56.71 -121.47 -12.30
C GLU A 196 -57.78 -121.60 -11.19
N HIS A 197 -57.92 -120.59 -10.33
CA HIS A 197 -58.84 -120.60 -9.18
C HIS A 197 -58.45 -121.57 -8.03
N GLY A 198 -57.17 -121.58 -7.66
CA GLY A 198 -56.74 -122.06 -6.33
C GLY A 198 -56.87 -120.95 -5.27
N ILE A 199 -57.66 -121.17 -4.21
CA ILE A 199 -57.95 -120.18 -3.14
C ILE A 199 -56.68 -119.54 -2.56
N TRP A 200 -55.57 -120.30 -2.44
CA TRP A 200 -54.30 -119.75 -1.95
C TRP A 200 -53.66 -118.71 -2.89
N GLU A 201 -53.82 -118.84 -4.21
CA GLU A 201 -53.40 -117.78 -5.14
C GLU A 201 -54.30 -116.55 -5.03
N GLU A 202 -55.58 -116.76 -4.75
CA GLU A 202 -56.56 -115.68 -4.58
C GLU A 202 -56.28 -114.90 -3.29
N ILE A 203 -55.92 -115.57 -2.20
CA ILE A 203 -55.42 -114.95 -0.96
C ILE A 203 -54.11 -114.18 -1.23
N VAL A 204 -53.17 -114.70 -2.02
CA VAL A 204 -51.92 -113.99 -2.35
C VAL A 204 -52.19 -112.76 -3.24
N LYS A 205 -53.14 -112.84 -4.18
CA LYS A 205 -53.59 -111.71 -5.01
C LYS A 205 -54.35 -110.66 -4.18
N PHE A 206 -55.16 -111.10 -3.21
CA PHE A 206 -55.85 -110.22 -2.26
C PHE A 206 -54.86 -109.51 -1.33
N ASN A 207 -53.89 -110.24 -0.77
CA ASN A 207 -52.85 -109.65 0.09
C ASN A 207 -51.98 -108.65 -0.67
N SER A 208 -51.59 -108.92 -1.92
CA SER A 208 -50.83 -107.94 -2.72
C SER A 208 -51.67 -106.75 -3.18
N PHE A 209 -52.99 -106.91 -3.32
CA PHE A 209 -53.91 -105.79 -3.54
C PHE A 209 -54.08 -104.92 -2.28
N GLU A 210 -54.28 -105.52 -1.10
CA GLU A 210 -54.33 -104.78 0.17
C GLU A 210 -52.98 -104.14 0.52
N GLU A 211 -51.84 -104.79 0.24
CA GLU A 211 -50.51 -104.20 0.39
C GLU A 211 -50.32 -103.01 -0.57
N GLN A 212 -50.76 -103.12 -1.83
CA GLN A 212 -50.78 -101.97 -2.76
C GLN A 212 -51.69 -100.84 -2.28
N ARG A 213 -52.86 -101.16 -1.71
CA ARG A 213 -53.83 -100.21 -1.16
C ARG A 213 -53.29 -99.51 0.09
N GLU A 214 -52.67 -100.23 1.01
CA GLU A 214 -52.00 -99.65 2.18
C GLU A 214 -50.79 -98.80 1.74
N ALA A 215 -50.00 -99.27 0.78
CA ALA A 215 -48.92 -98.48 0.20
C ALA A 215 -49.41 -97.20 -0.50
N GLN A 216 -50.60 -97.20 -1.11
CA GLN A 216 -51.26 -96.00 -1.64
C GLN A 216 -51.69 -95.06 -0.50
N LEU A 217 -52.41 -95.55 0.50
CA LEU A 217 -52.84 -94.76 1.66
C LEU A 217 -51.65 -94.16 2.45
N ASN A 218 -50.54 -94.89 2.54
CA ASN A 218 -49.29 -94.43 3.17
C ASN A 218 -48.57 -93.37 2.31
N LYS A 219 -48.59 -93.49 0.97
CA LYS A 219 -48.15 -92.43 0.05
C LYS A 219 -49.01 -91.17 0.17
N GLU A 220 -50.34 -91.31 0.22
CA GLU A 220 -51.24 -90.17 0.43
C GLU A 220 -50.99 -89.48 1.77
N ARG A 221 -50.83 -90.25 2.87
CA ARG A 221 -50.54 -89.69 4.19
C ARG A 221 -49.26 -88.86 4.17
N LYS A 222 -48.18 -89.42 3.61
CA LYS A 222 -46.89 -88.71 3.45
C LYS A 222 -46.97 -87.51 2.53
N LEU A 223 -47.89 -87.50 1.55
CA LEU A 223 -48.16 -86.34 0.70
C LEU A 223 -48.91 -85.24 1.47
N ARG A 224 -49.93 -85.58 2.27
CA ARG A 224 -50.64 -84.64 3.15
C ARG A 224 -49.70 -84.03 4.20
N GLU A 225 -48.91 -84.87 4.88
CA GLU A 225 -47.89 -84.44 5.83
C GLU A 225 -46.89 -83.46 5.18
N ARG A 226 -46.38 -83.78 3.97
CA ARG A 226 -45.51 -82.88 3.20
C ARG A 226 -46.17 -81.55 2.86
N LEU A 227 -47.42 -81.55 2.40
CA LEU A 227 -48.17 -80.33 2.06
C LEU A 227 -48.42 -79.45 3.29
N GLU A 228 -48.69 -80.05 4.45
CA GLU A 228 -48.76 -79.33 5.72
C GLU A 228 -47.42 -78.73 6.13
N PHE A 229 -46.32 -79.47 5.97
CA PHE A 229 -44.98 -78.95 6.30
C PHE A 229 -44.54 -77.84 5.34
N THR A 230 -44.82 -77.93 4.04
CA THR A 230 -44.55 -76.82 3.11
C THR A 230 -45.39 -75.61 3.46
N ALA A 231 -46.69 -75.76 3.71
CA ALA A 231 -47.54 -74.64 4.12
C ALA A 231 -47.02 -73.97 5.41
N LYS A 232 -46.61 -74.75 6.42
CA LYS A 232 -46.02 -74.25 7.68
C LYS A 232 -44.66 -73.57 7.49
N LEU A 233 -43.91 -73.90 6.45
CA LEU A 233 -42.64 -73.25 6.08
C LEU A 233 -42.87 -71.97 5.27
N ASP A 234 -43.77 -72.00 4.29
CA ASP A 234 -44.16 -70.84 3.47
C ASP A 234 -44.73 -69.72 4.37
N ASP A 235 -45.54 -70.08 5.36
CA ASP A 235 -46.09 -69.14 6.33
C ASP A 235 -45.00 -68.49 7.22
N GLN A 236 -43.94 -69.24 7.57
CA GLN A 236 -42.77 -68.70 8.27
C GLN A 236 -41.91 -67.79 7.38
N VAL A 237 -41.70 -68.18 6.11
CA VAL A 237 -40.98 -67.37 5.12
C VAL A 237 -41.75 -66.06 4.87
N PHE A 238 -43.07 -66.11 4.72
CA PHE A 238 -43.93 -64.95 4.56
C PHE A 238 -43.82 -63.98 5.75
N ARG A 239 -44.00 -64.48 6.99
CA ARG A 239 -43.86 -63.67 8.22
C ARG A 239 -42.47 -63.03 8.33
N LYS A 240 -41.40 -63.79 8.02
CA LYS A 240 -40.02 -63.27 8.00
C LYS A 240 -39.82 -62.18 6.94
N HIS A 241 -40.42 -62.35 5.75
CA HIS A 241 -40.35 -61.36 4.68
C HIS A 241 -41.13 -60.08 5.03
N GLN A 242 -42.30 -60.23 5.67
CA GLN A 242 -43.10 -59.12 6.18
C GLN A 242 -42.36 -58.32 7.26
N SER A 243 -41.74 -59.01 8.23
CA SER A 243 -40.90 -58.37 9.26
C SER A 243 -39.74 -57.60 8.64
N SER A 244 -39.00 -58.20 7.70
CA SER A 244 -37.88 -57.52 7.03
C SER A 244 -38.34 -56.34 6.15
N LYS A 245 -39.57 -56.36 5.62
CA LYS A 245 -40.15 -55.21 4.93
C LYS A 245 -40.46 -54.07 5.90
N GLN A 246 -41.08 -54.37 7.05
CA GLN A 246 -41.37 -53.37 8.08
C GLN A 246 -40.09 -52.75 8.67
N GLU A 247 -39.03 -53.53 8.90
CA GLU A 247 -37.72 -53.03 9.31
C GLU A 247 -37.11 -52.05 8.29
N ARG A 248 -37.24 -52.34 6.98
CA ARG A 248 -36.77 -51.45 5.91
C ARG A 248 -37.58 -50.15 5.85
N GLU A 249 -38.89 -50.24 6.03
CA GLU A 249 -39.80 -49.09 6.06
C GLU A 249 -39.47 -48.17 7.24
N LEU A 250 -39.34 -48.72 8.45
CA LEU A 250 -38.93 -47.98 9.66
C LEU A 250 -37.52 -47.38 9.54
N SER A 251 -36.57 -48.12 8.94
CA SER A 251 -35.22 -47.61 8.69
C SER A 251 -35.21 -46.45 7.69
N ALA A 252 -35.99 -46.55 6.61
CA ALA A 252 -36.15 -45.47 5.63
C ALA A 252 -36.82 -44.23 6.25
N GLU A 253 -37.82 -44.40 7.12
CA GLU A 253 -38.41 -43.28 7.87
C GLU A 253 -37.42 -42.64 8.85
N PHE A 254 -36.63 -43.44 9.58
CA PHE A 254 -35.58 -42.93 10.47
C PHE A 254 -34.51 -42.14 9.69
N HIS A 255 -34.10 -42.63 8.52
CA HIS A 255 -33.21 -41.90 7.61
C HIS A 255 -33.84 -40.60 7.10
N ARG A 256 -35.12 -40.60 6.70
CA ARG A 256 -35.86 -39.38 6.31
C ARG A 256 -35.88 -38.34 7.44
N GLN A 257 -36.27 -38.75 8.65
CA GLN A 257 -36.27 -37.87 9.83
C GLN A 257 -34.88 -37.35 10.19
N THR A 258 -33.83 -38.14 9.97
CA THR A 258 -32.44 -37.73 10.23
C THR A 258 -31.99 -36.68 9.22
N LEU A 259 -32.24 -36.88 7.92
CA LEU A 259 -31.96 -35.88 6.88
C LEU A 259 -32.75 -34.58 7.08
N GLU A 260 -34.01 -34.68 7.54
CA GLU A 260 -34.84 -33.51 7.84
C GLU A 260 -34.31 -32.71 9.04
N LYS A 261 -33.82 -33.38 10.10
CA LYS A 261 -33.14 -32.73 11.23
C LYS A 261 -31.82 -32.06 10.83
N ILE A 262 -31.04 -32.69 9.95
CA ILE A 262 -29.81 -32.09 9.39
C ILE A 262 -30.17 -30.82 8.62
N ARG A 263 -31.14 -30.89 7.70
CA ARG A 263 -31.61 -29.72 6.93
C ARG A 263 -32.10 -28.58 7.84
N GLN A 264 -32.83 -28.89 8.91
CA GLN A 264 -33.28 -27.88 9.88
C GLN A 264 -32.10 -27.22 10.62
N ALA A 265 -31.05 -28.00 10.95
CA ALA A 265 -29.83 -27.47 11.53
C ALA A 265 -29.06 -26.58 10.54
N ASP A 266 -28.92 -26.99 9.27
CA ASP A 266 -28.29 -26.19 8.20
C ASP A 266 -29.06 -24.87 7.97
N ASP A 267 -30.39 -24.94 7.90
CA ASP A 267 -31.27 -23.77 7.80
C ASP A 267 -31.15 -22.83 9.01
N GLU A 268 -30.84 -23.34 10.21
CA GLU A 268 -30.53 -22.54 11.39
C GLU A 268 -29.13 -21.94 11.34
N GLU A 269 -28.11 -22.70 10.94
CA GLU A 269 -26.72 -22.21 10.76
C GLU A 269 -26.69 -21.04 9.77
N CYS A 270 -27.31 -21.18 8.60
CA CYS A 270 -27.47 -20.11 7.61
C CYS A 270 -28.16 -18.85 8.21
N LYS A 271 -29.19 -19.01 9.04
CA LYS A 271 -29.86 -17.88 9.73
C LYS A 271 -28.96 -17.25 10.81
N ARG A 272 -28.11 -18.02 11.49
CA ARG A 272 -27.13 -17.53 12.47
C ARG A 272 -26.00 -16.77 11.77
N GLU A 273 -25.52 -17.26 10.63
CA GLU A 273 -24.51 -16.59 9.80
C GLU A 273 -25.03 -15.29 9.19
N HIS A 274 -26.24 -15.30 8.60
CA HIS A 274 -26.85 -14.09 8.04
C HIS A 274 -26.94 -12.97 9.10
N LYS A 275 -27.41 -13.31 10.31
CA LYS A 275 -27.45 -12.38 11.46
C LYS A 275 -26.07 -11.92 11.94
N ARG A 276 -24.98 -12.65 11.67
CA ARG A 276 -23.60 -12.17 11.90
C ARG A 276 -23.17 -11.18 10.82
N PHE A 277 -23.40 -11.50 9.55
CA PHE A 277 -23.12 -10.61 8.43
C PHE A 277 -23.92 -9.29 8.50
N GLU A 278 -25.19 -9.32 8.90
CA GLU A 278 -26.00 -8.11 9.13
C GLU A 278 -25.38 -7.21 10.21
N ARG A 279 -24.96 -7.78 11.35
CA ARG A 279 -24.32 -7.04 12.44
C ARG A 279 -22.97 -6.46 12.04
N GLU A 280 -22.16 -7.23 11.30
CA GLU A 280 -20.88 -6.74 10.77
C GLU A 280 -21.09 -5.61 9.74
N ARG A 281 -22.07 -5.75 8.85
CA ARG A 281 -22.48 -4.69 7.90
C ARG A 281 -22.93 -3.42 8.63
N GLN A 282 -23.79 -3.54 9.64
CA GLN A 282 -24.21 -2.41 10.48
C GLN A 282 -23.02 -1.76 11.20
N GLN A 283 -22.08 -2.55 11.72
CA GLN A 283 -20.88 -2.02 12.38
C GLN A 283 -19.93 -1.32 11.39
N ILE A 284 -19.80 -1.82 10.17
CA ILE A 284 -19.07 -1.17 9.08
C ILE A 284 -19.75 0.16 8.70
N GLU A 285 -21.08 0.17 8.59
CA GLU A 285 -21.86 1.36 8.25
C GLU A 285 -21.76 2.45 9.33
N ILE A 286 -21.88 2.09 10.61
CA ILE A 286 -21.66 3.03 11.73
C ILE A 286 -20.22 3.59 11.67
N GLN A 287 -19.22 2.76 11.35
CA GLN A 287 -17.83 3.23 11.19
C GLN A 287 -17.64 4.14 9.96
N THR A 288 -18.31 3.91 8.83
CA THR A 288 -18.19 4.82 7.66
C THR A 288 -18.91 6.13 7.93
N GLN A 289 -20.11 6.11 8.54
CA GLN A 289 -20.82 7.30 8.99
C GLN A 289 -19.95 8.13 9.97
N GLN A 290 -19.31 7.51 10.96
CA GLN A 290 -18.39 8.20 11.89
C GLN A 290 -17.18 8.83 11.17
N ARG A 291 -16.59 8.14 10.17
CA ARG A 291 -15.48 8.69 9.37
C ARG A 291 -15.93 9.88 8.51
N ILE A 292 -17.13 9.80 7.92
CA ILE A 292 -17.74 10.89 7.13
C ILE A 292 -18.03 12.09 8.04
N ALA A 293 -18.65 11.89 9.19
CA ALA A 293 -18.93 12.95 10.16
C ALA A 293 -17.66 13.64 10.65
N LYS A 294 -16.61 12.87 11.00
CA LYS A 294 -15.31 13.41 11.41
C LYS A 294 -14.63 14.20 10.29
N LYS A 295 -14.72 13.75 9.03
CA LYS A 295 -14.23 14.51 7.88
C LYS A 295 -15.02 15.81 7.70
N ALA A 296 -16.36 15.75 7.75
CA ALA A 296 -17.22 16.93 7.63
C ALA A 296 -16.96 17.97 8.74
N GLN A 297 -16.64 17.54 9.95
CA GLN A 297 -16.18 18.44 11.02
C GLN A 297 -14.85 19.12 10.64
N GLN A 298 -13.84 18.37 10.20
CA GLN A 298 -12.55 18.94 9.78
C GLN A 298 -12.69 19.91 8.60
N ASP A 299 -13.59 19.62 7.65
CA ASP A 299 -13.85 20.50 6.52
C ASP A 299 -14.63 21.77 6.93
N ARG A 300 -15.50 21.69 7.95
CA ARG A 300 -16.09 22.89 8.61
C ARG A 300 -15.03 23.72 9.35
N GLU A 301 -14.14 23.10 10.11
CA GLU A 301 -13.04 23.78 10.81
C GLU A 301 -12.09 24.48 9.82
N ARG A 302 -11.82 23.87 8.66
CA ARG A 302 -11.07 24.49 7.55
C ARG A 302 -11.82 25.67 6.94
N ALA A 303 -13.13 25.54 6.70
CA ALA A 303 -13.95 26.61 6.16
C ALA A 303 -14.01 27.83 7.10
N ILE A 304 -14.13 27.60 8.42
CA ILE A 304 -14.11 28.66 9.44
C ILE A 304 -12.74 29.38 9.45
N LYS A 305 -11.63 28.63 9.43
CA LYS A 305 -10.28 29.23 9.36
C LYS A 305 -10.07 30.03 8.08
N LYS A 306 -10.49 29.50 6.93
CA LYS A 306 -10.43 30.21 5.66
C LYS A 306 -11.26 31.51 5.68
N ALA A 307 -12.48 31.48 6.24
CA ALA A 307 -13.29 32.68 6.41
C ALA A 307 -12.68 33.71 7.38
N GLN A 308 -11.97 33.26 8.42
CA GLN A 308 -11.20 34.14 9.32
C GLN A 308 -9.98 34.76 8.62
N GLU A 309 -9.26 33.99 7.80
CA GLU A 309 -8.16 34.46 6.96
C GLU A 309 -8.65 35.47 5.89
N GLU A 310 -9.80 35.21 5.26
CA GLU A 310 -10.43 36.10 4.28
C GLU A 310 -10.92 37.41 4.92
N HIS A 311 -11.59 37.35 6.07
CA HIS A 311 -11.99 38.54 6.83
C HIS A 311 -10.78 39.36 7.30
N ALA A 312 -9.69 38.72 7.73
CA ALA A 312 -8.45 39.41 8.09
C ALA A 312 -7.77 40.07 6.87
N ALA A 313 -7.80 39.42 5.71
CA ALA A 313 -7.30 39.98 4.46
C ALA A 313 -8.13 41.20 4.01
N GLU A 314 -9.46 41.12 4.06
CA GLU A 314 -10.35 42.25 3.80
C GLU A 314 -10.08 43.43 4.75
N LEU A 315 -9.86 43.17 6.04
CA LEU A 315 -9.59 44.24 7.02
C LEU A 315 -8.27 44.96 6.70
N LEU A 316 -7.23 44.21 6.30
CA LEU A 316 -5.95 44.77 5.85
C LEU A 316 -6.06 45.51 4.51
N GLU A 317 -6.95 45.10 3.61
CA GLU A 317 -7.22 45.81 2.35
C GLU A 317 -8.01 47.11 2.57
N LYS A 318 -9.00 47.08 3.48
CA LYS A 318 -9.73 48.27 3.97
C LYS A 318 -8.78 49.25 4.66
N GLN A 319 -7.83 48.76 5.48
CA GLN A 319 -6.79 49.60 6.07
C GLN A 319 -5.86 50.20 4.99
N ARG A 320 -5.31 49.39 4.08
CA ARG A 320 -4.42 49.87 3.01
C ARG A 320 -5.07 50.91 2.09
N SER A 321 -6.35 50.73 1.75
CA SER A 321 -7.09 51.68 0.93
C SER A 321 -7.38 52.98 1.68
N TYR A 322 -7.66 52.93 2.98
CA TYR A 322 -7.75 54.10 3.85
C TYR A 322 -6.40 54.85 3.97
N ASP A 323 -5.29 54.13 4.18
CA ASP A 323 -3.94 54.72 4.24
C ASP A 323 -3.56 55.39 2.91
N VAL A 324 -3.87 54.76 1.77
CA VAL A 324 -3.68 55.35 0.43
C VAL A 324 -4.58 56.57 0.21
N ALA A 325 -5.81 56.58 0.73
CA ALA A 325 -6.70 57.75 0.67
C ALA A 325 -6.16 58.91 1.51
N ASN A 326 -5.68 58.64 2.73
CA ASN A 326 -5.05 59.64 3.60
C ASN A 326 -3.77 60.21 2.98
N GLU A 327 -2.93 59.38 2.36
CA GLU A 327 -1.73 59.83 1.66
C GLU A 327 -2.05 60.67 0.41
N LYS A 328 -3.16 60.39 -0.30
CA LYS A 328 -3.65 61.26 -1.38
C LYS A 328 -4.14 62.61 -0.84
N ALA A 329 -5.00 62.59 0.19
CA ALA A 329 -5.52 63.79 0.82
C ALA A 329 -4.38 64.70 1.36
N ARG A 330 -3.37 64.12 2.03
CA ARG A 330 -2.16 64.84 2.45
C ARG A 330 -1.46 65.52 1.27
N LYS A 331 -1.18 64.77 0.20
CA LYS A 331 -0.52 65.30 -1.02
C LYS A 331 -1.36 66.36 -1.74
N GLU A 332 -2.69 66.31 -1.64
CA GLU A 332 -3.55 67.39 -2.13
C GLU A 332 -3.52 68.63 -1.24
N THR A 333 -3.52 68.49 0.10
CA THR A 333 -3.34 69.64 1.00
C THR A 333 -1.95 70.28 0.87
N GLU A 334 -0.91 69.47 0.66
CA GLU A 334 0.45 69.92 0.40
C GLU A 334 0.55 70.66 -0.94
N LYS A 335 -0.02 70.09 -2.02
CA LYS A 335 -0.12 70.78 -3.33
C LYS A 335 -0.86 72.12 -3.22
N LYS A 336 -1.97 72.18 -2.48
CA LYS A 336 -2.72 73.43 -2.25
C LYS A 336 -1.86 74.46 -1.51
N ARG A 337 -1.14 74.06 -0.45
CA ARG A 337 -0.21 74.93 0.28
C ARG A 337 0.94 75.42 -0.59
N VAL A 338 1.54 74.55 -1.40
CA VAL A 338 2.61 74.93 -2.33
C VAL A 338 2.09 75.91 -3.39
N ALA A 339 0.89 75.69 -3.94
CA ALA A 339 0.27 76.62 -4.90
C ALA A 339 -0.02 78.00 -4.28
N GLN A 340 -0.49 78.05 -3.02
CA GLN A 340 -0.65 79.30 -2.27
C GLN A 340 0.70 80.02 -2.09
N VAL A 341 1.74 79.32 -1.65
CA VAL A 341 3.09 79.90 -1.51
C VAL A 341 3.66 80.36 -2.85
N CYS A 342 3.36 79.71 -3.97
CA CYS A 342 3.72 80.22 -5.31
C CYS A 342 3.00 81.55 -5.62
N GLN A 343 1.69 81.64 -5.38
CA GLN A 343 0.91 82.86 -5.59
C GLN A 343 1.37 84.01 -4.69
N GLU A 344 1.65 83.73 -3.41
CA GLU A 344 2.22 84.69 -2.45
C GLU A 344 3.59 85.21 -2.91
N ASN A 345 4.47 84.33 -3.41
CA ASN A 345 5.77 84.72 -3.96
C ASN A 345 5.64 85.55 -5.24
N GLU A 346 4.69 85.23 -6.12
CA GLU A 346 4.40 86.05 -7.32
C GLU A 346 3.90 87.44 -6.94
N ILE A 347 2.98 87.55 -5.96
CA ILE A 347 2.49 88.83 -5.44
C ILE A 347 3.63 89.62 -4.78
N GLN A 348 4.47 88.99 -3.95
CA GLN A 348 5.64 89.66 -3.37
C GLN A 348 6.64 90.12 -4.43
N LEU A 349 6.84 89.36 -5.51
CA LEU A 349 7.71 89.74 -6.62
C LEU A 349 7.12 90.92 -7.42
N GLN A 350 5.81 90.96 -7.62
CA GLN A 350 5.12 92.11 -8.21
C GLN A 350 5.20 93.35 -7.31
N GLN A 351 4.98 93.20 -6.00
CA GLN A 351 5.13 94.29 -5.02
C GLN A 351 6.56 94.84 -5.02
N LYS A 352 7.58 93.99 -5.02
CA LYS A 352 9.00 94.41 -5.11
C LYS A 352 9.30 95.12 -6.43
N ARG A 353 8.73 94.68 -7.56
CA ARG A 353 8.85 95.38 -8.86
C ARG A 353 8.19 96.76 -8.83
N LEU A 354 7.03 96.89 -8.18
CA LEU A 354 6.32 98.17 -8.00
C LEU A 354 7.04 99.11 -7.02
N GLN A 355 7.67 98.57 -5.96
CA GLN A 355 8.54 99.31 -5.07
C GLN A 355 9.77 99.83 -5.82
N GLN A 356 10.50 98.97 -6.54
CA GLN A 356 11.64 99.37 -7.38
C GLN A 356 11.27 100.38 -8.48
N ALA A 357 10.05 100.30 -9.03
CA ALA A 357 9.56 101.32 -9.96
C ALA A 357 9.36 102.68 -9.27
N ARG A 358 8.73 102.69 -8.08
CA ARG A 358 8.54 103.91 -7.27
C ARG A 358 9.85 104.49 -6.74
N GLU A 359 10.79 103.63 -6.34
CA GLU A 359 12.15 104.01 -5.94
C GLU A 359 12.85 104.70 -7.11
N ARG A 360 12.84 104.11 -8.31
CA ARG A 360 13.38 104.75 -9.53
C ARG A 360 12.65 106.03 -9.92
N GLU A 361 11.33 106.10 -9.77
CA GLU A 361 10.59 107.35 -9.97
C GLU A 361 11.01 108.44 -8.97
N LEU A 362 11.32 108.08 -7.73
CA LEU A 362 11.82 109.00 -6.71
C LEU A 362 13.29 109.38 -6.96
N GLU A 363 14.14 108.45 -7.38
CA GLU A 363 15.51 108.71 -7.85
C GLU A 363 15.50 109.67 -9.05
N VAL A 364 14.59 109.47 -10.02
CA VAL A 364 14.41 110.35 -11.17
C VAL A 364 13.87 111.71 -10.72
N LYS A 365 12.86 111.79 -9.85
CA LYS A 365 12.34 113.07 -9.34
C LYS A 365 13.39 113.82 -8.52
N LEU A 366 14.18 113.14 -7.68
CA LEU A 366 15.31 113.73 -6.97
C LEU A 366 16.40 114.19 -7.94
N ALA A 367 16.72 113.41 -8.97
CA ALA A 367 17.65 113.82 -10.03
C ALA A 367 17.12 115.02 -10.82
N GLU A 368 15.82 115.08 -11.13
CA GLU A 368 15.14 116.21 -11.78
C GLU A 368 15.11 117.46 -10.87
N GLU A 369 14.93 117.29 -9.56
CA GLU A 369 15.01 118.37 -8.57
C GLU A 369 16.45 118.87 -8.38
N TYR A 370 17.45 117.99 -8.30
CA TYR A 370 18.87 118.35 -8.32
C TYR A 370 19.25 119.04 -9.63
N ILE A 371 18.79 118.54 -10.77
CA ILE A 371 18.96 119.16 -12.09
C ILE A 371 18.19 120.49 -12.15
N SER A 372 17.04 120.65 -11.49
CA SER A 372 16.30 121.92 -11.41
C SER A 372 17.03 122.93 -10.53
N MET A 373 17.59 122.49 -9.40
CA MET A 373 18.43 123.30 -8.50
C MET A 373 19.71 123.74 -9.18
N GLU A 374 20.44 122.81 -9.80
CA GLU A 374 21.68 123.14 -10.50
C GLU A 374 21.38 123.91 -11.79
N LYS A 375 20.28 123.64 -12.52
CA LYS A 375 19.78 124.54 -13.59
C LYS A 375 19.41 125.92 -13.08
N LYS A 376 18.84 126.09 -11.87
CA LYS A 376 18.56 127.43 -11.31
C LYS A 376 19.84 128.17 -10.95
N LYS A 377 20.85 127.47 -10.40
CA LYS A 377 22.20 128.03 -10.22
C LYS A 377 22.88 128.32 -11.56
N ASP A 378 22.75 127.43 -12.55
CA ASP A 378 23.30 127.58 -13.89
C ASP A 378 22.52 128.56 -14.75
N GLU A 379 21.29 128.89 -14.41
CA GLU A 379 20.51 129.98 -14.97
C GLU A 379 20.83 131.31 -14.29
N ALA A 380 21.22 131.33 -13.02
CA ALA A 380 21.84 132.50 -12.41
C ALA A 380 23.23 132.75 -13.03
N ARG A 381 24.08 131.71 -13.09
CA ARG A 381 25.37 131.72 -13.79
C ARG A 381 25.19 132.00 -15.28
N ARG A 382 24.14 131.54 -15.97
CA ARG A 382 23.83 131.90 -17.37
C ARG A 382 23.24 133.28 -17.52
N LYS A 383 22.37 133.78 -16.65
CA LYS A 383 21.93 135.19 -16.74
C LYS A 383 23.12 136.14 -16.57
N GLN A 384 24.16 135.71 -15.84
CA GLN A 384 25.47 136.36 -15.76
C GLN A 384 26.38 136.08 -16.98
N ILE A 385 26.45 134.83 -17.48
CA ILE A 385 27.35 134.40 -18.57
C ILE A 385 26.75 134.70 -19.95
N ASP A 386 25.49 134.40 -20.26
CA ASP A 386 24.79 134.82 -21.49
C ASP A 386 24.70 136.35 -21.61
N ALA A 387 24.75 137.13 -20.53
CA ALA A 387 24.97 138.59 -20.62
C ALA A 387 26.38 138.92 -21.17
N MET A 388 27.40 138.16 -20.79
CA MET A 388 28.74 138.23 -21.39
C MET A 388 28.83 137.49 -22.73
N ALA A 389 27.93 136.54 -23.00
CA ALA A 389 28.08 135.54 -24.06
C ALA A 389 27.11 135.75 -25.22
N GLU A 390 26.02 136.53 -25.15
CA GLU A 390 25.48 137.17 -26.36
C GLU A 390 26.54 138.11 -26.99
N ASN A 391 27.50 138.59 -26.19
CA ASN A 391 28.69 139.33 -26.63
C ASN A 391 29.76 138.43 -27.31
N VAL A 392 29.76 137.10 -27.07
CA VAL A 392 30.78 136.14 -27.57
C VAL A 392 30.22 135.13 -28.59
N LYS A 393 28.94 134.78 -28.48
CA LYS A 393 28.18 133.87 -29.36
C LYS A 393 27.87 134.53 -30.70
N LYS A 394 27.86 135.86 -30.75
CA LYS A 394 28.05 136.67 -31.98
C LYS A 394 29.38 136.42 -32.71
N LYS A 395 30.38 135.79 -32.08
CA LYS A 395 31.71 135.49 -32.65
C LYS A 395 32.03 134.01 -32.87
N MET A 396 31.36 133.08 -32.17
CA MET A 396 31.68 131.64 -32.25
C MET A 396 30.61 130.73 -32.88
N LYS A 397 29.38 131.22 -33.13
CA LYS A 397 28.28 130.38 -33.67
C LYS A 397 28.37 130.14 -35.19
N ILE A 398 29.48 129.56 -35.68
CA ILE A 398 29.69 129.27 -37.11
C ILE A 398 30.17 127.82 -37.42
N PHE A 399 30.95 127.13 -36.55
CA PHE A 399 31.84 126.06 -37.05
C PHE A 399 31.67 124.57 -36.61
N ASP A 400 31.04 124.20 -35.49
CA ASP A 400 31.28 122.85 -34.91
C ASP A 400 30.20 121.74 -35.11
N ASP A 401 28.92 122.07 -35.35
CA ASP A 401 27.81 121.10 -35.24
C ASP A 401 27.47 120.30 -36.53
N THR A 402 28.47 119.70 -37.20
CA THR A 402 28.22 118.92 -38.45
C THR A 402 28.97 117.58 -38.61
N LEU A 403 29.80 117.13 -37.65
CA LEU A 403 30.65 115.94 -37.85
C LEU A 403 30.38 114.72 -36.95
N LYS A 404 29.51 114.79 -35.93
CA LYS A 404 29.32 113.69 -34.95
C LYS A 404 28.28 112.61 -35.30
N ALA A 405 27.54 112.74 -36.40
CA ALA A 405 26.36 111.90 -36.66
C ALA A 405 26.55 110.71 -37.64
N SER A 406 27.72 110.56 -38.27
CA SER A 406 27.88 109.69 -39.47
C SER A 406 28.50 108.30 -39.22
N THR A 407 29.31 108.13 -38.17
CA THR A 407 30.14 106.92 -37.96
C THR A 407 29.44 105.82 -37.15
N ASP A 408 28.48 106.18 -36.31
CA ASP A 408 27.92 105.31 -35.26
C ASP A 408 26.91 104.25 -35.78
N ALA A 409 26.38 104.43 -37.00
CA ALA A 409 25.40 103.51 -37.59
C ALA A 409 26.02 102.19 -38.07
N LYS A 410 27.21 102.24 -38.70
CA LYS A 410 27.81 101.08 -39.39
C LYS A 410 28.34 100.02 -38.44
N ALA A 411 28.90 100.43 -37.28
CA ALA A 411 29.45 99.50 -36.29
C ALA A 411 28.41 98.47 -35.79
N ARG A 412 27.15 98.90 -35.64
CA ARG A 412 26.06 98.04 -35.13
C ARG A 412 25.65 96.92 -36.07
N GLU A 413 25.90 97.06 -37.38
CA GLU A 413 25.49 96.08 -38.39
C GLU A 413 26.48 94.91 -38.47
N GLU A 414 27.78 95.17 -38.27
CA GLU A 414 28.82 94.13 -38.28
C GLU A 414 28.75 93.24 -37.04
N ASP A 415 28.54 93.82 -35.85
CA ASP A 415 28.30 93.07 -34.60
C ASP A 415 27.10 92.11 -34.71
N ALA A 416 25.99 92.58 -35.29
CA ALA A 416 24.79 91.77 -35.47
C ALA A 416 25.02 90.56 -36.40
N ARG A 417 25.94 90.67 -37.35
CA ARG A 417 26.34 89.58 -38.25
C ARG A 417 27.25 88.57 -37.54
N LEU A 418 28.17 89.04 -36.70
CA LEU A 418 29.06 88.19 -35.90
C LEU A 418 28.28 87.33 -34.90
N GLN A 419 27.28 87.91 -34.23
CA GLN A 419 26.44 87.20 -33.26
C GLN A 419 25.65 86.03 -33.88
N ARG A 420 25.14 86.17 -35.11
CA ARG A 420 24.41 85.08 -35.79
C ARG A 420 25.29 83.86 -36.06
N TYR A 421 26.51 84.07 -36.57
CA TYR A 421 27.47 82.97 -36.77
C TYR A 421 27.85 82.27 -35.46
N GLN A 422 27.99 83.01 -34.35
CA GLN A 422 28.24 82.43 -33.04
C GLN A 422 27.05 81.58 -32.54
N GLN A 423 25.82 82.06 -32.74
CA GLN A 423 24.59 81.33 -32.38
C GLN A 423 24.41 80.05 -33.22
N GLU A 424 24.64 80.10 -34.53
CA GLU A 424 24.57 78.91 -35.40
C GLU A 424 25.62 77.86 -35.01
N TYR A 425 26.85 78.28 -34.68
CA TYR A 425 27.88 77.37 -34.19
C TYR A 425 27.52 76.72 -32.85
N ALA A 426 26.99 77.51 -31.90
CA ALA A 426 26.55 77.00 -30.60
C ALA A 426 25.37 76.01 -30.74
N ASN A 427 24.39 76.31 -31.58
CA ASN A 427 23.26 75.41 -31.87
C ASN A 427 23.74 74.08 -32.46
N LYS A 428 24.71 74.10 -33.39
CA LYS A 428 25.27 72.88 -33.99
C LYS A 428 26.00 72.00 -32.96
N GLN A 429 26.74 72.60 -32.03
CA GLN A 429 27.36 71.85 -30.92
C GLN A 429 26.29 71.23 -30.00
N LEU A 430 25.24 71.98 -29.65
CA LEU A 430 24.13 71.48 -28.83
C LEU A 430 23.37 70.33 -29.49
N GLU A 431 23.15 70.36 -30.81
CA GLU A 431 22.56 69.23 -31.53
C GLU A 431 23.44 67.98 -31.48
N ASP A 432 24.74 68.11 -31.72
CA ASP A 432 25.64 66.96 -31.76
C ASP A 432 25.89 66.38 -30.36
N GLU A 433 25.88 67.20 -29.31
CA GLU A 433 25.76 66.71 -27.93
C GLU A 433 24.44 65.98 -27.69
N ARG A 434 23.31 66.51 -28.16
CA ARG A 434 21.98 65.91 -28.00
C ARG A 434 21.88 64.55 -28.70
N LYS A 435 22.47 64.41 -29.88
CA LYS A 435 22.63 63.14 -30.61
C LYS A 435 23.47 62.15 -29.79
N ARG A 436 24.67 62.54 -29.32
CA ARG A 436 25.52 61.69 -28.47
C ARG A 436 24.82 61.23 -27.18
N ARG A 437 24.05 62.12 -26.53
CA ARG A 437 23.24 61.79 -25.34
C ARG A 437 22.14 60.80 -25.67
N ALA A 438 21.38 61.01 -26.75
CA ALA A 438 20.34 60.08 -27.19
C ALA A 438 20.90 58.68 -27.53
N ASP A 439 22.03 58.60 -28.22
CA ASP A 439 22.69 57.33 -28.53
C ASP A 439 23.20 56.61 -27.27
N ALA A 440 23.70 57.35 -26.27
CA ALA A 440 24.11 56.80 -24.98
C ALA A 440 22.91 56.24 -24.21
N ASP A 441 21.79 56.97 -24.20
CA ASP A 441 20.51 56.53 -23.62
C ASP A 441 19.99 55.26 -24.29
N VAL A 442 20.01 55.18 -25.63
CA VAL A 442 19.59 53.99 -26.39
C VAL A 442 20.47 52.79 -26.05
N ARG A 443 21.80 52.96 -26.01
CA ARG A 443 22.73 51.90 -25.60
C ARG A 443 22.49 51.46 -24.14
N SER A 444 22.27 52.40 -23.23
CA SER A 444 21.97 52.12 -21.82
C SER A 444 20.67 51.33 -21.65
N ARG A 445 19.59 51.74 -22.33
CA ARG A 445 18.30 51.03 -22.34
C ARG A 445 18.41 49.64 -22.94
N ALA A 446 19.16 49.47 -24.03
CA ALA A 446 19.41 48.16 -24.63
C ALA A 446 20.18 47.20 -23.69
N GLN A 447 21.19 47.71 -22.96
CA GLN A 447 21.91 46.94 -21.95
C GLN A 447 21.03 46.57 -20.75
N ALA A 448 20.18 47.49 -20.29
CA ALA A 448 19.23 47.25 -19.21
C ALA A 448 18.17 46.21 -19.58
N GLU A 449 17.63 46.26 -20.79
CA GLU A 449 16.70 45.27 -21.33
C GLU A 449 17.37 43.90 -21.50
N TYR A 450 18.59 43.84 -22.04
CA TYR A 450 19.35 42.59 -22.14
C TYR A 450 19.57 41.92 -20.78
N LEU A 451 19.93 42.71 -19.75
CA LEU A 451 20.06 42.24 -18.37
C LEU A 451 18.70 41.80 -17.78
N ARG A 452 17.61 42.50 -18.10
CA ARG A 452 16.24 42.13 -17.71
C ARG A 452 15.84 40.77 -18.28
N VAL A 453 16.14 40.50 -19.55
CA VAL A 453 15.92 39.20 -20.20
C VAL A 453 16.75 38.11 -19.54
N GLN A 454 18.07 38.29 -19.36
CA GLN A 454 18.92 37.30 -18.67
C GLN A 454 18.41 36.96 -17.26
N MET A 455 17.97 37.98 -16.50
CA MET A 455 17.40 37.79 -15.16
C MET A 455 16.04 37.09 -15.18
N GLN A 456 15.23 37.29 -16.23
CA GLN A 456 13.97 36.57 -16.42
C GLN A 456 14.21 35.10 -16.78
N GLU A 457 15.06 34.81 -17.77
CA GLU A 457 15.42 33.44 -18.12
C GLU A 457 15.99 32.67 -16.91
N LYS A 458 16.83 33.34 -16.10
CA LYS A 458 17.39 32.75 -14.88
C LYS A 458 16.28 32.39 -13.87
N LYS A 459 15.33 33.31 -13.63
CA LYS A 459 14.16 33.03 -12.79
C LYS A 459 13.31 31.87 -13.32
N GLU A 460 13.20 31.73 -14.64
CA GLU A 460 12.43 30.65 -15.27
C GLU A 460 13.15 29.30 -15.18
N ARG A 461 14.47 29.26 -15.41
CA ARG A 461 15.33 28.09 -15.14
C ARG A 461 15.26 27.66 -13.67
N GLU A 462 15.25 28.61 -12.73
CA GLU A 462 15.10 28.35 -11.29
C GLU A 462 13.68 27.87 -10.93
N LYS A 463 12.62 28.43 -11.53
CA LYS A 463 11.23 27.95 -11.38
C LYS A 463 11.08 26.51 -11.91
N ALA A 464 11.61 26.21 -13.09
CA ALA A 464 11.57 24.87 -13.68
C ALA A 464 12.30 23.85 -12.80
N MET A 465 13.53 24.17 -12.35
CA MET A 465 14.27 23.32 -11.41
C MET A 465 13.49 23.09 -10.10
N LYS A 466 12.82 24.13 -9.56
CA LYS A 466 11.99 24.00 -8.36
C LYS A 466 10.76 23.11 -8.61
N HIS A 467 10.13 23.23 -9.77
CA HIS A 467 9.00 22.38 -10.17
C HIS A 467 9.42 20.90 -10.26
N ASP A 468 10.56 20.61 -10.89
CA ASP A 468 11.07 19.23 -11.01
C ASP A 468 11.49 18.64 -9.66
N LEU A 469 12.07 19.45 -8.78
CA LEU A 469 12.40 19.04 -7.41
C LEU A 469 11.13 18.79 -6.57
N ASN A 470 10.08 19.61 -6.73
CA ASN A 470 8.78 19.35 -6.10
C ASN A 470 8.18 18.04 -6.61
N LYS A 471 8.17 17.82 -7.94
CA LYS A 471 7.67 16.58 -8.56
C LYS A 471 8.42 15.34 -8.07
N GLN A 472 9.75 15.41 -7.90
CA GLN A 472 10.54 14.34 -7.28
C GLN A 472 10.18 14.13 -5.80
N ALA A 473 9.99 15.21 -5.03
CA ALA A 473 9.58 15.13 -3.63
C ALA A 473 8.17 14.56 -3.45
N ASP A 474 7.25 14.77 -4.39
CA ASP A 474 5.91 14.20 -4.39
C ASP A 474 5.90 12.72 -4.78
N LEU A 475 6.71 12.32 -5.78
CA LEU A 475 6.97 10.90 -6.08
C LEU A 475 7.54 10.16 -4.86
N TRP A 476 8.48 10.77 -4.12
CA TRP A 476 9.00 10.23 -2.86
C TRP A 476 8.01 10.27 -1.68
N LYS A 477 6.86 10.95 -1.78
CA LYS A 477 5.74 10.79 -0.82
C LYS A 477 4.89 9.59 -1.21
N GLN A 478 4.57 9.45 -2.50
CA GLN A 478 3.81 8.32 -3.05
C GLN A 478 4.53 6.99 -2.81
N GLU A 479 5.81 6.88 -3.18
CA GLU A 479 6.63 5.69 -2.98
C GLU A 479 6.70 5.25 -1.51
N ARG A 480 6.74 6.20 -0.56
CA ARG A 480 6.70 5.92 0.88
C ARG A 480 5.32 5.47 1.34
N ALA A 481 4.23 6.10 0.91
CA ALA A 481 2.88 5.64 1.21
C ALA A 481 2.64 4.21 0.68
N GLU A 482 3.04 3.93 -0.56
CA GLU A 482 2.97 2.59 -1.16
C GLU A 482 3.88 1.58 -0.44
N ALA A 483 5.04 2.00 0.08
CA ALA A 483 5.88 1.15 0.92
C ALA A 483 5.19 0.85 2.26
N GLU A 484 4.67 1.86 2.95
CA GLU A 484 3.94 1.71 4.21
C GLU A 484 2.70 0.82 4.05
N ASP A 485 1.93 0.95 2.98
CA ASP A 485 0.77 0.10 2.69
C ASP A 485 1.15 -1.37 2.40
N ARG A 486 2.23 -1.60 1.64
CA ARG A 486 2.79 -2.96 1.45
C ARG A 486 3.22 -3.56 2.79
N ASP A 487 3.91 -2.79 3.62
CA ASP A 487 4.36 -3.18 4.95
C ASP A 487 3.18 -3.48 5.87
N ASN A 488 2.12 -2.67 5.81
CA ASN A 488 0.88 -2.85 6.56
C ASN A 488 0.09 -4.09 6.09
N LEU A 489 0.10 -4.40 4.79
CA LEU A 489 -0.47 -5.64 4.26
C LEU A 489 0.29 -6.87 4.76
N VAL A 490 1.63 -6.85 4.73
CA VAL A 490 2.46 -7.94 5.27
C VAL A 490 2.26 -8.12 6.78
N LYS A 491 2.16 -7.02 7.55
CA LYS A 491 1.81 -7.05 8.99
C LYS A 491 0.43 -7.68 9.22
N LYS A 492 -0.60 -7.28 8.47
CA LYS A 492 -1.95 -7.88 8.52
C LYS A 492 -1.92 -9.38 8.19
N GLN A 493 -1.23 -9.80 7.13
CA GLN A 493 -1.08 -11.21 6.77
C GLN A 493 -0.38 -12.03 7.87
N ARG A 494 0.67 -11.49 8.50
CA ARG A 494 1.32 -12.14 9.67
C ARG A 494 0.35 -12.26 10.84
N ILE A 495 -0.41 -11.21 11.17
CA ILE A 495 -1.40 -11.25 12.26
C ILE A 495 -2.48 -12.32 11.98
N LEU A 496 -2.99 -12.41 10.75
CA LEU A 496 -3.97 -13.43 10.38
C LEU A 496 -3.40 -14.86 10.48
N LYS A 497 -2.17 -15.09 9.97
CA LYS A 497 -1.49 -16.39 10.10
C LYS A 497 -1.25 -16.77 11.56
N ASN A 498 -0.76 -15.84 12.38
CA ASN A 498 -0.56 -16.07 13.81
C ASN A 498 -1.89 -16.35 14.53
N ARG A 499 -2.98 -15.67 14.18
CA ARG A 499 -4.32 -15.90 14.77
C ARG A 499 -4.88 -17.28 14.39
N ALA A 500 -4.70 -17.73 13.15
CA ALA A 500 -5.09 -19.07 12.71
C ALA A 500 -4.24 -20.17 13.38
N GLN A 501 -2.94 -19.94 13.55
CA GLN A 501 -2.08 -20.84 14.35
C GLN A 501 -2.53 -20.88 15.82
N GLN A 502 -2.92 -19.75 16.39
CA GLN A 502 -3.43 -19.67 17.77
C GLN A 502 -4.79 -20.34 17.96
N SER A 503 -5.70 -20.34 16.98
CA SER A 503 -6.92 -21.16 17.06
C SER A 503 -6.57 -22.64 17.02
N ILE A 504 -5.82 -23.09 16.01
CA ILE A 504 -5.42 -24.51 15.88
C ILE A 504 -4.71 -25.03 17.15
N LEU A 505 -3.84 -24.22 17.77
CA LEU A 505 -3.19 -24.58 19.03
C LEU A 505 -4.17 -24.66 20.22
N ARG A 506 -5.19 -23.81 20.29
CA ARG A 506 -6.26 -23.91 21.30
C ARG A 506 -7.12 -25.13 21.06
N ASP A 507 -7.48 -25.39 19.82
CA ASP A 507 -8.29 -26.54 19.42
C ASP A 507 -7.53 -27.85 19.77
N GLN A 508 -6.22 -27.91 19.53
CA GLN A 508 -5.35 -29.02 19.93
C GLN A 508 -5.18 -29.16 21.46
N ILE A 509 -5.06 -28.04 22.19
CA ILE A 509 -5.02 -28.07 23.66
C ILE A 509 -6.35 -28.62 24.20
N HIS A 510 -7.47 -28.12 23.70
CA HIS A 510 -8.79 -28.53 24.16
C HIS A 510 -9.12 -29.97 23.76
N GLU A 511 -8.70 -30.42 22.57
CA GLU A 511 -8.80 -31.84 22.20
C GLU A 511 -7.93 -32.71 23.12
N ARG A 512 -6.73 -32.25 23.50
CA ARG A 512 -5.86 -32.96 24.45
C ARG A 512 -6.45 -33.02 25.86
N GLU A 513 -7.07 -31.93 26.33
CA GLU A 513 -7.85 -31.91 27.58
C GLU A 513 -9.02 -32.89 27.52
N LEU A 514 -9.81 -32.87 26.44
CA LEU A 514 -10.92 -33.81 26.21
C LEU A 514 -10.47 -35.27 26.06
N ARG A 515 -9.25 -35.52 25.58
CA ARG A 515 -8.64 -36.86 25.57
C ARG A 515 -8.22 -37.29 26.97
N PHE A 516 -7.59 -36.44 27.77
CA PHE A 516 -7.27 -36.73 29.18
C PHE A 516 -8.51 -36.84 30.10
N LEU A 517 -9.62 -36.17 29.76
CA LEU A 517 -10.88 -36.24 30.49
C LEU A 517 -11.74 -37.45 30.10
N LYS A 518 -11.47 -38.07 28.94
CA LYS A 518 -11.97 -39.42 28.64
C LYS A 518 -11.12 -40.40 29.44
N ALA A 519 -11.78 -41.35 30.12
CA ALA A 519 -11.05 -42.42 30.79
C ALA A 519 -10.32 -43.26 29.74
N ASP A 520 -9.01 -43.44 29.91
CA ASP A 520 -8.14 -44.30 29.09
C ASP A 520 -8.41 -45.81 29.34
N GLN A 521 -9.67 -46.21 29.54
CA GLN A 521 -10.06 -47.61 29.52
C GLN A 521 -9.95 -48.13 28.08
N SER A 522 -9.05 -49.08 27.87
CA SER A 522 -8.92 -49.78 26.60
C SER A 522 -10.23 -50.50 26.25
N GLN A 523 -10.60 -50.54 24.97
CA GLN A 523 -11.77 -51.32 24.54
C GLN A 523 -11.68 -52.80 24.96
N LEU A 524 -10.45 -53.34 25.08
CA LEU A 524 -10.21 -54.68 25.62
C LEU A 524 -10.54 -54.78 27.11
N GLU A 525 -10.21 -53.76 27.91
CA GLU A 525 -10.53 -53.71 29.35
C GLU A 525 -12.04 -53.55 29.56
N VAL A 526 -12.72 -52.75 28.73
CA VAL A 526 -14.18 -52.63 28.75
C VAL A 526 -14.85 -53.96 28.40
N GLN A 527 -14.30 -54.72 27.43
CA GLN A 527 -14.79 -56.05 27.06
C GLN A 527 -14.54 -57.10 28.16
N LEU A 528 -13.32 -57.15 28.72
CA LEU A 528 -12.98 -58.07 29.82
C LEU A 528 -13.82 -57.80 31.08
N ASN A 529 -14.05 -56.53 31.41
CA ASN A 529 -14.87 -56.13 32.54
C ASN A 529 -16.39 -56.11 32.24
N ALA A 530 -16.84 -56.40 31.01
CA ALA A 530 -18.23 -56.19 30.60
C ALA A 530 -19.25 -56.89 31.51
N GLN A 531 -19.00 -58.15 31.88
CA GLN A 531 -19.89 -58.91 32.77
C GLN A 531 -19.87 -58.39 34.23
N LEU A 532 -18.78 -57.77 34.66
CA LEU A 532 -18.67 -57.15 35.98
C LEU A 532 -19.38 -55.79 35.99
N LEU A 533 -19.17 -54.97 34.95
CA LEU A 533 -19.86 -53.71 34.73
C LEU A 533 -21.37 -53.90 34.59
N GLU A 534 -21.83 -54.96 33.91
CA GLU A 534 -23.26 -55.29 33.80
C GLU A 534 -23.87 -55.66 35.17
N LYS A 535 -23.16 -56.42 36.01
CA LYS A 535 -23.58 -56.73 37.39
C LYS A 535 -23.62 -55.46 38.24
N ILE A 536 -22.57 -54.65 38.21
CA ILE A 536 -22.50 -53.36 38.91
C ILE A 536 -23.62 -52.42 38.44
N HIS A 537 -23.97 -52.39 37.14
CA HIS A 537 -25.09 -51.59 36.63
C HIS A 537 -26.45 -52.11 37.12
N LYS A 538 -26.64 -53.43 37.24
CA LYS A 538 -27.86 -54.02 37.81
C LYS A 538 -27.97 -53.72 39.31
N GLU A 539 -26.88 -53.89 40.06
CA GLU A 539 -26.83 -53.62 41.50
C GLU A 539 -26.97 -52.12 41.82
N ALA A 540 -26.27 -51.24 41.08
CA ALA A 540 -26.42 -49.79 41.20
C ALA A 540 -27.80 -49.30 40.72
N GLY A 541 -28.41 -49.96 39.72
CA GLY A 541 -29.78 -49.72 39.30
C GLY A 541 -30.79 -50.06 40.41
N VAL A 542 -30.62 -51.20 41.07
CA VAL A 542 -31.41 -51.59 42.25
C VAL A 542 -31.18 -50.63 43.43
N ALA A 543 -29.93 -50.20 43.66
CA ALA A 543 -29.61 -49.21 44.70
C ALA A 543 -30.22 -47.84 44.42
N GLN A 544 -30.18 -47.35 43.18
CA GLN A 544 -30.87 -46.11 42.77
C GLN A 544 -32.40 -46.26 42.82
N GLY A 545 -32.95 -47.43 42.52
CA GLY A 545 -34.36 -47.75 42.73
C GLY A 545 -34.73 -47.57 44.21
N ARG A 546 -34.07 -48.32 45.09
CA ARG A 546 -34.27 -48.22 46.55
C ARG A 546 -34.06 -46.81 47.09
N ALA A 547 -33.09 -46.04 46.57
CA ALA A 547 -32.89 -44.65 46.95
C ALA A 547 -34.06 -43.74 46.53
N LYS A 548 -34.62 -43.92 45.32
CA LYS A 548 -35.82 -43.22 44.87
C LYS A 548 -37.05 -43.61 45.69
N ASP A 549 -37.20 -44.91 46.01
CA ASP A 549 -38.29 -45.42 46.84
C ASP A 549 -38.23 -44.83 48.26
N VAL A 550 -37.04 -44.80 48.89
CA VAL A 550 -36.84 -44.14 50.20
C VAL A 550 -37.14 -42.64 50.14
N VAL A 551 -36.75 -41.94 49.07
CA VAL A 551 -37.09 -40.52 48.89
C VAL A 551 -38.60 -40.33 48.70
N LEU A 552 -39.29 -41.21 47.98
CA LEU A 552 -40.76 -41.20 47.88
C LEU A 552 -41.41 -41.45 49.25
N MET A 553 -40.97 -42.46 49.99
CA MET A 553 -41.51 -42.80 51.30
C MET A 553 -41.28 -41.68 52.33
N THR A 554 -40.11 -41.04 52.31
CA THR A 554 -39.84 -39.86 53.15
C THR A 554 -40.75 -38.70 52.76
N LYS A 555 -40.97 -38.46 51.45
CA LYS A 555 -41.83 -37.40 50.95
C LYS A 555 -43.32 -37.63 51.25
N ASN A 556 -43.78 -38.88 51.20
CA ASN A 556 -45.13 -39.27 51.59
C ASN A 556 -45.32 -39.14 53.11
N ARG A 557 -44.35 -39.62 53.92
CA ARG A 557 -44.40 -39.49 55.38
C ARG A 557 -44.39 -38.03 55.86
N SER A 558 -43.64 -37.15 55.20
CA SER A 558 -43.72 -35.70 55.47
C SER A 558 -45.08 -35.09 55.08
N ARG A 559 -45.80 -35.69 54.13
CA ARG A 559 -47.16 -35.27 53.74
C ARG A 559 -48.20 -35.74 54.76
N GLU A 560 -48.12 -36.99 55.19
CA GLU A 560 -48.93 -37.56 56.28
C GLU A 560 -48.76 -36.75 57.58
N LEU A 561 -47.52 -36.36 57.92
CA LEU A 561 -47.24 -35.49 59.07
C LEU A 561 -47.77 -34.05 58.91
N GLN A 562 -47.86 -33.52 57.68
CA GLN A 562 -48.53 -32.24 57.41
C GLN A 562 -50.06 -32.35 57.48
N GLU A 563 -50.61 -33.53 57.19
CA GLU A 563 -52.06 -33.80 57.26
C GLU A 563 -52.51 -34.12 58.69
N GLN A 564 -51.62 -34.64 59.56
CA GLN A 564 -51.84 -34.81 61.01
C GLN A 564 -51.65 -33.52 61.84
N HIS A 565 -51.13 -32.44 61.25
CA HIS A 565 -50.95 -31.13 61.89
C HIS A 565 -52.01 -30.10 61.43
N ARG A 566 -53.18 -30.56 61.02
CA ARG A 566 -54.37 -29.77 60.66
C ARG A 566 -55.59 -30.21 61.47
#